data_AF-A0A7C4QNA8-F1
#
_entry.id   AF-A0A7C4QNA8-F1
#
_cell.length_a   1.000
_cell.length_b   1.000
_cell.length_c   1.000
_cell.angle_alpha   90.00
_cell.angle_beta   90.00
_cell.angle_gamma   90.00
#
_symmetry.space_group_name_H-M   'P 1'
#
loop_
_entity.id
_entity.type
_entity.pdbx_description
1 polymer ?
#
loop_
_entity_poly.entity_id
_entity_poly.type
_entity_poly.pdbx_seq_one_letter_code
_entity_poly.pdbx_strand_id
1 'polypeptide(L)'
;MATAIDTSVLIFAERAGCLDPFLKGEPAAYVPALAAAEFILGLHLVGNAKIRQKGHEFYATEIKPKVVSFTESDAVQLALLNFQLRKAGHQMGFYDAAIASSALARGDELLAADSDYDRIEGLTVKNFPRNRAAGVQVDGGERAQRQIRRAQRSPGQVVHQADGVLALKPKANHPRSLVRFGFFQPIRALAAKDRLRAA
;
A
#
# COMPACT_ATOMS: atom_id res chain seq x y z
N MET A 1 17.75 16.21 7.27
CA MET A 1 16.48 16.08 6.53
C MET A 1 15.49 15.38 7.42
N ALA A 2 14.25 15.85 7.41
CA ALA A 2 13.13 15.13 7.98
C ALA A 2 12.62 14.10 6.95
N THR A 3 11.71 13.23 7.38
CA THR A 3 11.17 12.16 6.56
C THR A 3 9.66 12.19 6.57
N ALA A 4 9.07 12.51 5.43
CA ALA A 4 7.64 12.35 5.19
C ALA A 4 7.28 10.87 5.13
N ILE A 5 6.18 10.48 5.77
CA ILE A 5 5.69 9.10 5.76
C ILE A 5 4.51 9.00 4.80
N ASP A 6 4.65 8.16 3.78
CA ASP A 6 3.58 7.83 2.83
C ASP A 6 2.46 7.00 3.47
N THR A 7 1.25 7.07 2.91
CA THR A 7 0.08 6.31 3.38
C THR A 7 0.33 4.80 3.39
N SER A 8 1.08 4.27 2.41
CA SER A 8 1.38 2.82 2.36
C SER A 8 2.09 2.33 3.63
N VAL A 9 3.02 3.13 4.16
CA VAL A 9 3.76 2.82 5.39
C VAL A 9 2.83 2.88 6.60
N LEU A 10 1.92 3.86 6.65
CA LEU A 10 0.90 3.96 7.72
C LEU A 10 -0.01 2.71 7.73
N ILE A 11 -0.38 2.20 6.56
CA ILE A 11 -1.18 0.98 6.43
C ILE A 11 -0.40 -0.24 6.95
N PHE A 12 0.89 -0.36 6.65
CA PHE A 12 1.73 -1.44 7.20
C PHE A 12 1.88 -1.33 8.72
N ALA A 13 2.07 -0.12 9.23
CA ALA A 13 2.19 0.15 10.65
C ALA A 13 0.89 -0.16 11.42
N GLU A 14 -0.27 0.21 10.89
CA GLU A 14 -1.57 -0.13 11.49
C GLU A 14 -1.75 -1.64 11.62
N ARG A 15 -1.41 -2.39 10.56
CA ARG A 15 -1.47 -3.85 10.56
C ARG A 15 -0.50 -4.49 11.54
N ALA A 16 0.65 -3.85 11.76
CA ALA A 16 1.63 -4.26 12.77
C ALA A 16 1.26 -3.80 14.20
N GLY A 17 0.31 -2.88 14.34
CA GLY A 17 -0.12 -2.30 15.61
C GLY A 17 0.84 -1.29 16.21
N CYS A 18 1.89 -0.86 15.50
CA CYS A 18 2.84 0.14 15.96
C CYS A 18 3.58 0.82 14.79
N LEU A 19 3.87 2.12 14.93
CA LEU A 19 4.59 2.88 13.90
C LEU A 19 6.11 2.88 14.13
N ASP A 20 6.58 2.84 15.38
CA ASP A 20 8.00 2.98 15.75
C ASP A 20 8.99 2.07 14.99
N PRO A 21 8.70 0.77 14.74
CA PRO A 21 9.64 -0.08 14.01
C PRO A 21 9.92 0.40 12.58
N PHE A 22 8.98 1.13 11.98
CA PHE A 22 9.09 1.68 10.63
C PHE A 22 9.89 2.99 10.59
N LEU A 23 10.00 3.68 11.73
CA LEU A 23 10.71 4.96 11.87
C LEU A 23 12.13 4.81 12.41
N LYS A 24 12.62 3.57 12.60
CA LYS A 24 13.94 3.32 13.17
C LYS A 24 15.03 3.89 12.25
N GLY A 25 15.73 4.91 12.73
CA GLY A 25 16.75 5.63 11.96
C GLY A 25 16.26 6.95 11.37
N GLU A 26 14.99 7.31 11.58
CA GLU A 26 14.35 8.54 11.11
C GLU A 26 14.09 9.49 12.29
N PRO A 27 15.10 10.30 12.72
CA PRO A 27 15.00 11.10 13.94
C PRO A 27 13.96 12.22 13.87
N ALA A 28 13.51 12.59 12.67
CA ALA A 28 12.52 13.64 12.42
C ALA A 28 11.49 13.19 11.38
N ALA A 29 10.73 12.13 11.68
CA ALA A 29 9.67 11.65 10.80
C ALA A 29 8.33 12.37 11.05
N TYR A 30 7.60 12.67 9.97
CA TYR A 30 6.28 13.32 10.03
C TYR A 30 5.31 12.71 9.02
N VAL A 31 4.02 12.93 9.24
CA VAL A 31 2.94 12.47 8.35
C VAL A 31 2.36 13.68 7.62
N PRO A 32 2.47 13.77 6.29
CA PRO A 32 1.76 14.80 5.53
C PRO A 32 0.25 14.72 5.78
N ALA A 33 -0.42 15.85 5.96
CA ALA A 33 -1.87 15.89 6.20
C ALA A 33 -2.68 15.11 5.14
N LEU A 34 -2.21 15.06 3.90
CA LEU A 34 -2.89 14.32 2.82
C LEU A 34 -2.70 12.80 2.94
N ALA A 35 -1.57 12.32 3.49
CA ALA A 35 -1.42 10.91 3.84
C ALA A 35 -2.34 10.51 5.01
N ALA A 36 -2.46 11.38 6.01
CA ALA A 36 -3.42 11.20 7.10
C ALA A 36 -4.87 11.18 6.60
N ALA A 37 -5.22 12.08 5.69
CA ALA A 37 -6.55 12.14 5.08
C ALA A 37 -6.87 10.87 4.28
N GLU A 38 -5.93 10.38 3.47
CA GLU A 38 -6.09 9.15 2.71
C GLU A 38 -6.24 7.92 3.63
N PHE A 39 -5.44 7.84 4.70
CA PHE A 39 -5.56 6.79 5.70
C PHE A 39 -6.96 6.78 6.35
N ILE A 40 -7.46 7.93 6.79
CA ILE A 40 -8.79 8.07 7.40
C ILE A 40 -9.90 7.71 6.41
N LEU A 41 -9.77 8.15 5.15
CA LEU A 41 -10.69 7.76 4.08
C LEU A 41 -10.75 6.22 3.95
N GLY A 42 -9.59 5.56 3.97
CA GLY A 42 -9.49 4.11 4.00
C GLY A 42 -10.30 3.49 5.14
N LEU A 43 -10.21 4.05 6.36
CA LEU A 43 -10.99 3.58 7.51
C LEU A 43 -12.50 3.71 7.31
N HIS A 44 -12.98 4.80 6.72
CA HIS A 44 -14.40 4.99 6.43
C HIS A 44 -14.95 3.95 5.43
N LEU A 45 -14.11 3.45 4.53
CA LEU A 45 -14.47 2.42 3.55
C LEU A 45 -14.47 0.99 4.14
N VAL A 46 -13.87 0.77 5.31
CA VAL A 46 -13.87 -0.54 5.97
C VAL A 46 -15.26 -0.85 6.51
N GLY A 47 -15.90 -1.90 5.96
CA GLY A 47 -17.23 -2.34 6.39
C GLY A 47 -17.27 -2.91 7.81
N ASN A 48 -16.19 -3.54 8.28
CA ASN A 48 -16.12 -4.14 9.62
C ASN A 48 -15.90 -3.08 10.71
N ALA A 49 -16.91 -2.89 11.58
CA ALA A 49 -16.87 -1.88 12.64
C ALA A 49 -15.71 -2.04 13.62
N LYS A 50 -15.34 -3.26 13.99
CA LYS A 50 -14.24 -3.53 14.92
C LYS A 50 -12.88 -3.18 14.33
N ILE A 51 -12.67 -3.48 13.04
CA ILE A 51 -11.44 -3.12 12.33
C ILE A 51 -11.36 -1.60 12.19
N ARG A 52 -12.46 -0.95 11.78
CA ARG A 52 -12.53 0.51 11.66
C ARG A 52 -12.24 1.22 12.98
N GLN A 53 -12.83 0.74 14.09
CA GLN A 53 -12.57 1.29 15.42
C GLN A 53 -11.09 1.19 15.79
N LYS A 54 -10.47 0.01 15.63
CA LYS A 54 -9.04 -0.17 15.88
C LYS A 54 -8.17 0.77 15.04
N GLY A 55 -8.50 0.95 13.77
CA GLY A 55 -7.79 1.88 12.90
C GLY A 55 -7.91 3.34 13.36
N HIS A 56 -9.08 3.76 13.88
CA HIS A 56 -9.24 5.09 14.46
C HIS A 56 -8.44 5.27 15.77
N GLU A 57 -8.40 4.24 16.62
CA GLU A 57 -7.58 4.22 17.83
C GLU A 57 -6.09 4.33 17.47
N PHE A 58 -5.63 3.56 16.48
CA PHE A 58 -4.27 3.65 15.94
C PHE A 58 -3.97 5.04 15.37
N TYR A 59 -4.87 5.59 14.56
CA TYR A 59 -4.71 6.95 14.04
C TYR A 59 -4.55 7.98 15.16
N ALA A 60 -5.42 7.95 16.16
CA ALA A 60 -5.44 8.94 17.24
C ALA A 60 -4.16 8.91 18.09
N THR A 61 -3.57 7.72 18.27
CA THR A 61 -2.43 7.50 19.17
C THR A 61 -1.09 7.61 18.45
N GLU A 62 -0.96 7.02 17.25
CA GLU A 62 0.33 6.88 16.56
C GLU A 62 0.52 7.92 15.44
N ILE A 63 -0.53 8.20 14.66
CA ILE A 63 -0.44 9.00 13.43
C ILE A 63 -0.68 10.49 13.74
N LYS A 64 -1.81 10.82 14.37
CA LYS A 64 -2.28 12.19 14.62
C LYS A 64 -1.22 13.11 15.24
N PRO A 65 -0.42 12.68 16.24
CA PRO A 65 0.61 13.54 16.84
C PRO A 65 1.75 13.94 15.89
N LYS A 66 1.90 13.23 14.77
CA LYS A 66 2.96 13.44 13.77
C LYS A 66 2.47 14.16 12.52
N VAL A 67 1.17 14.52 12.45
CA VAL A 67 0.59 15.13 11.27
C VAL A 67 1.05 16.58 11.10
N VAL A 68 1.55 16.90 9.91
CA VAL A 68 1.95 18.26 9.51
C VAL A 68 0.99 18.79 8.45
N SER A 69 0.53 20.03 8.64
CA SER A 69 -0.43 20.71 7.76
C SER A 69 0.08 20.84 6.32
N PHE A 70 -0.86 20.76 5.36
CA PHE A 70 -0.62 21.12 3.97
C PHE A 70 -0.70 22.64 3.81
N THR A 71 0.35 23.24 3.28
CA THR A 71 0.56 24.70 3.21
C THR A 71 0.49 25.21 1.77
N GLU A 72 0.57 26.53 1.59
CA GLU A 72 0.68 27.15 0.27
C GLU A 72 1.93 26.67 -0.50
N SER A 73 3.07 26.52 0.20
CA SER A 73 4.30 25.99 -0.41
C SER A 73 4.08 24.59 -0.98
N ASP A 74 3.31 23.75 -0.28
CA ASP A 74 2.98 22.39 -0.74
C ASP A 74 2.08 22.43 -1.98
N ALA A 75 1.12 23.37 -2.02
CA ALA A 75 0.22 23.57 -3.16
C ALA A 75 0.97 24.04 -4.41
N VAL A 76 1.90 24.99 -4.27
CA VAL A 76 2.74 25.46 -5.38
C VAL A 76 3.61 24.31 -5.91
N GLN A 77 4.22 23.53 -5.01
CA GLN A 77 5.02 22.37 -5.40
C GLN A 77 4.17 21.29 -6.08
N LEU A 78 2.93 21.08 -5.64
CA LEU A 78 1.98 20.15 -6.26
C LEU A 78 1.59 20.57 -7.68
N ALA A 79 1.39 21.86 -7.91
CA ALA A 79 1.13 22.37 -9.25
C ALA A 79 2.33 22.14 -10.18
N LEU A 80 3.54 22.41 -9.69
CA LEU A 80 4.78 22.19 -10.43
C LEU A 80 5.01 20.70 -10.75
N LEU A 81 4.86 19.82 -9.77
CA LEU A 81 5.01 18.38 -9.96
C LEU A 81 4.02 17.84 -10.99
N ASN A 82 2.74 18.23 -10.89
CA ASN A 82 1.73 17.82 -11.87
C ASN A 82 2.05 18.31 -13.29
N PHE A 83 2.57 19.54 -13.43
CA PHE A 83 3.02 20.04 -14.73
C PHE A 83 4.16 19.19 -15.29
N GLN A 84 5.18 18.87 -14.48
CA GLN A 84 6.31 18.05 -14.88
C GLN A 84 5.88 16.64 -15.29
N LEU A 85 5.05 15.97 -14.47
CA LEU A 85 4.52 14.64 -14.77
C LEU A 85 3.74 14.64 -16.09
N ARG A 86 2.85 15.60 -16.30
CA ARG A 86 2.08 15.73 -17.55
C ARG A 86 2.98 15.96 -18.76
N LYS A 87 3.99 16.84 -18.63
CA LYS A 87 4.97 17.09 -19.69
C LYS A 87 5.76 15.83 -20.07
N ALA A 88 6.05 14.97 -19.09
CA ALA A 88 6.71 13.68 -19.29
C ALA A 88 5.76 12.54 -19.74
N GLY A 89 4.47 12.80 -19.91
CA GLY A 89 3.48 11.77 -20.26
C GLY A 89 3.17 10.78 -19.12
N HIS A 90 3.48 11.16 -17.88
CA HIS A 90 3.21 10.38 -16.69
C HIS A 90 1.96 10.87 -15.94
N GLN A 91 1.32 9.95 -15.23
CA GLN A 91 0.22 10.22 -14.32
C GLN A 91 0.51 9.60 -12.95
N MET A 92 0.09 10.29 -11.90
CA MET A 92 0.20 9.87 -10.50
C MET A 92 -1.12 10.17 -9.80
N GLY A 93 -1.48 9.37 -8.80
CA GLY A 93 -2.66 9.62 -7.97
C GLY A 93 -2.59 10.97 -7.29
N PHE A 94 -3.74 11.58 -7.01
CA PHE A 94 -3.78 12.90 -6.36
C PHE A 94 -3.12 12.89 -4.97
N TYR A 95 -3.43 11.88 -4.14
CA TYR A 95 -2.84 11.76 -2.81
C TYR A 95 -1.32 11.54 -2.89
N ASP A 96 -0.86 10.59 -3.70
CA ASP A 96 0.57 10.34 -3.93
C ASP A 96 1.30 11.62 -4.36
N ALA A 97 0.75 12.33 -5.36
CA ALA A 97 1.35 13.57 -5.84
C ALA A 97 1.40 14.65 -4.74
N ALA A 98 0.35 14.80 -3.93
CA ALA A 98 0.31 15.77 -2.84
C ALA A 98 1.26 15.42 -1.68
N ILE A 99 1.40 14.13 -1.38
CA ILE A 99 2.35 13.59 -0.39
C ILE A 99 3.78 13.88 -0.85
N ALA A 100 4.12 13.49 -2.08
CA ALA A 100 5.43 13.76 -2.69
C ALA A 100 5.75 15.26 -2.72
N SER A 101 4.76 16.09 -3.05
CA SER A 101 4.93 17.55 -3.10
C SER A 101 5.22 18.14 -1.73
N SER A 102 4.67 17.56 -0.66
CA SER A 102 4.97 17.99 0.71
C SER A 102 6.44 17.71 1.08
N ALA A 103 6.99 16.57 0.67
CA ALA A 103 8.41 16.26 0.88
C ALA A 103 9.31 17.18 0.04
N LEU A 104 9.01 17.33 -1.26
CA LEU A 104 9.75 18.19 -2.19
C LEU A 104 9.80 19.64 -1.72
N ALA A 105 8.66 20.21 -1.28
CA ALA A 105 8.57 21.60 -0.85
C ALA A 105 9.50 21.93 0.34
N ARG A 106 9.82 20.92 1.17
CA ARG A 106 10.69 21.04 2.35
C ARG A 106 12.12 20.57 2.09
N GLY A 107 12.39 19.99 0.92
CA GLY A 107 13.66 19.32 0.64
C GLY A 107 13.89 18.09 1.51
N ASP A 108 12.81 17.41 1.93
CA ASP A 108 12.81 16.25 2.82
C ASP A 108 12.76 14.93 2.04
N GLU A 109 12.97 13.82 2.74
CA GLU A 109 12.87 12.47 2.17
C GLU A 109 11.44 11.94 2.27
N LEU A 110 11.09 10.98 1.42
CA LEU A 110 9.82 10.25 1.51
C LEU A 110 10.07 8.79 1.84
N LEU A 111 9.54 8.32 2.97
CA LEU A 111 9.48 6.90 3.31
C LEU A 111 8.20 6.31 2.70
N ALA A 112 8.37 5.41 1.72
CA ALA A 112 7.26 4.78 1.00
C ALA A 112 7.51 3.28 0.82
N ALA A 113 6.44 2.50 0.67
CA ALA A 113 6.53 1.09 0.28
C ALA A 113 6.28 0.87 -1.23
N ASP A 114 5.98 1.95 -1.96
CA ASP A 114 5.72 1.94 -3.40
C ASP A 114 6.85 2.60 -4.18
N SER A 115 7.23 1.98 -5.30
CA SER A 115 8.25 2.46 -6.24
C SER A 115 7.73 3.54 -7.17
N ASP A 116 6.42 3.84 -7.15
CA ASP A 116 5.79 4.86 -7.99
C ASP A 116 6.38 6.27 -7.80
N TYR A 117 7.09 6.50 -6.69
CA TYR A 117 7.79 7.74 -6.39
C TYR A 117 9.18 7.85 -7.04
N ASP A 118 9.78 6.74 -7.48
CA ASP A 118 11.16 6.71 -8.03
C ASP A 118 11.29 7.51 -9.34
N ARG A 119 10.16 7.80 -10.01
CA ARG A 119 10.08 8.59 -11.25
C ARG A 119 10.02 10.11 -11.02
N ILE A 120 9.98 10.57 -9.75
CA ILE A 120 9.91 11.99 -9.42
C ILE A 120 11.31 12.56 -9.31
N GLU A 121 11.66 13.46 -10.23
CA GLU A 121 12.94 14.16 -10.20
C GLU A 121 13.06 15.03 -8.93
N GLY A 122 14.21 14.93 -8.26
CA GLY A 122 14.50 15.71 -7.04
C GLY A 122 13.92 15.14 -5.74
N LEU A 123 13.10 14.09 -5.79
CA LEU A 123 12.58 13.43 -4.58
C LEU A 123 13.53 12.32 -4.13
N THR A 124 13.95 12.36 -2.86
CA THR A 124 14.71 11.26 -2.25
C THR A 124 13.73 10.29 -1.61
N VAL A 125 13.65 9.07 -2.15
CA VAL A 125 12.73 8.02 -1.67
C VAL A 125 13.49 6.97 -0.86
N LYS A 126 13.07 6.75 0.37
CA LYS A 126 13.49 5.63 1.21
C LYS A 126 12.46 4.50 1.04
N ASN A 127 12.84 3.49 0.28
CA ASN A 127 11.97 2.35 0.04
C ASN A 127 11.94 1.43 1.26
N PHE A 128 10.77 1.31 1.88
CA PHE A 128 10.50 0.32 2.91
C PHE A 128 10.21 -1.04 2.23
N PRO A 129 11.04 -2.08 2.46
CA PRO A 129 10.85 -3.36 1.79
C PRO A 129 9.53 -4.00 2.26
N ARG A 130 8.61 -4.22 1.31
CA ARG A 130 7.31 -4.90 1.55
C ARG A 130 7.46 -6.22 2.34
N ASN A 131 8.59 -6.91 2.19
CA ASN A 131 8.88 -8.18 2.87
C ASN A 131 9.32 -8.05 4.35
N ARG A 132 9.76 -6.87 4.85
CA ARG A 132 10.07 -6.70 6.28
C ARG A 132 8.81 -6.63 7.16
N ALA A 133 7.68 -6.21 6.60
CA ALA A 133 6.38 -6.27 7.28
C ALA A 133 5.93 -7.72 7.55
N ALA A 134 6.41 -8.71 6.78
CA ALA A 134 6.12 -10.12 6.99
C ALA A 134 6.91 -10.74 8.18
N GLY A 135 7.93 -10.05 8.68
CA GLY A 135 8.73 -10.46 9.84
C GLY A 135 8.23 -9.92 11.18
N VAL A 136 7.29 -8.96 11.17
CA VAL A 136 6.52 -8.62 12.37
C VAL A 136 5.52 -9.76 12.54
N GLN A 137 5.76 -10.66 13.48
CA GLN A 137 4.78 -11.64 13.92
C GLN A 137 3.59 -10.88 14.52
N VAL A 138 2.68 -10.42 13.67
CA VAL A 138 1.31 -10.15 14.07
C VAL A 138 0.75 -11.47 14.57
N ASP A 139 0.11 -11.52 15.73
CA ASP A 139 -0.51 -12.72 16.34
C ASP A 139 -1.42 -13.55 15.38
N GLY A 140 -1.74 -13.01 14.21
CA GLY A 140 -2.33 -13.75 13.08
C GLY A 140 -1.43 -14.83 12.46
N GLY A 141 -0.11 -14.79 12.66
CA GLY A 141 0.85 -15.76 12.14
C GLY A 141 0.66 -17.16 12.73
N GLU A 142 0.32 -17.26 14.01
CA GLU A 142 -0.01 -18.55 14.64
C GLU A 142 -1.30 -19.15 14.05
N ARG A 143 -2.31 -18.34 13.75
CA ARG A 143 -3.56 -18.81 13.12
C ARG A 143 -3.34 -19.27 11.69
N ALA A 144 -2.57 -18.52 10.90
CA ALA A 144 -2.18 -18.91 9.56
C ALA A 144 -1.33 -20.20 9.57
N GLN A 145 -0.35 -20.32 10.46
CA GLN A 145 0.46 -21.53 10.63
C GLN A 145 -0.36 -22.73 11.12
N ARG A 146 -1.35 -22.54 12.01
CA ARG A 146 -2.29 -23.59 12.42
C ARG A 146 -3.19 -24.03 11.26
N GLN A 147 -3.63 -23.11 10.41
CA GLN A 147 -4.40 -23.44 9.20
C GLN A 147 -3.55 -24.19 8.17
N ILE A 148 -2.29 -23.79 7.96
CA ILE A 148 -1.34 -24.49 7.08
C ILE A 148 -1.04 -25.90 7.60
N ARG A 149 -0.76 -26.05 8.91
CA ARG A 149 -0.54 -27.37 9.54
C ARG A 149 -1.78 -28.28 9.46
N ARG A 150 -2.99 -27.71 9.51
CA ARG A 150 -4.25 -28.45 9.27
C ARG A 150 -4.43 -28.84 7.80
N ALA A 151 -4.07 -27.96 6.87
CA ALA A 151 -4.14 -28.23 5.43
C ALA A 151 -3.13 -29.32 5.00
N GLN A 152 -1.92 -29.30 5.55
CA GLN A 152 -0.87 -30.31 5.31
C GLN A 152 -1.20 -31.71 5.85
N ARG A 153 -2.19 -31.83 6.75
CA ARG A 153 -2.69 -33.13 7.25
C ARG A 153 -3.87 -33.68 6.45
N SER A 154 -4.35 -32.95 5.44
CA SER A 154 -5.42 -33.41 4.55
C SER A 154 -4.81 -34.02 3.27
N PRO A 155 -5.23 -35.21 2.82
CA PRO A 155 -4.75 -35.77 1.55
C PRO A 155 -5.24 -34.94 0.36
N GLY A 156 -4.36 -34.10 -0.19
CA GLY A 156 -4.59 -33.30 -1.39
C GLY A 156 -3.36 -32.46 -1.73
N GLN A 157 -2.91 -32.51 -2.98
CA GLN A 157 -1.69 -31.84 -3.45
C GLN A 157 -1.69 -30.33 -3.16
N VAL A 158 -0.72 -29.89 -2.36
CA VAL A 158 -0.34 -28.48 -2.21
C VAL A 158 0.54 -28.12 -3.42
N VAL A 159 0.19 -27.08 -4.16
CA VAL A 159 1.05 -26.51 -5.22
C VAL A 159 1.64 -25.22 -4.68
N HIS A 160 2.96 -25.14 -4.65
CA HIS A 160 3.69 -23.90 -4.32
C HIS A 160 3.74 -22.99 -5.55
N GLN A 161 3.26 -21.75 -5.43
CA GLN A 161 3.62 -20.67 -6.34
C GLN A 161 4.70 -19.79 -5.69
N ALA A 162 5.59 -19.24 -6.52
CA ALA A 162 6.84 -18.58 -6.11
C ALA A 162 6.65 -17.33 -5.22
N ASP A 163 5.41 -16.81 -5.11
CA ASP A 163 5.11 -15.57 -4.39
C ASP A 163 4.38 -15.80 -3.05
N GLY A 164 4.45 -17.02 -2.50
CA GLY A 164 3.94 -17.33 -1.16
C GLY A 164 2.41 -17.47 -1.05
N VAL A 165 1.67 -17.44 -2.15
CA VAL A 165 0.22 -17.69 -2.16
C VAL A 165 -0.06 -19.20 -2.23
N LEU A 166 -0.70 -19.73 -1.19
CA LEU A 166 -1.22 -21.10 -1.16
C LEU A 166 -2.55 -21.18 -1.91
N ALA A 167 -2.57 -21.80 -3.08
CA ALA A 167 -3.80 -22.13 -3.78
C ALA A 167 -4.20 -23.59 -3.50
N LEU A 168 -5.43 -23.81 -3.05
CA LEU A 168 -6.05 -25.13 -3.02
C LEU A 168 -6.65 -25.41 -4.41
N LYS A 169 -6.22 -26.49 -5.08
CA LYS A 169 -6.94 -27.00 -6.25
C LYS A 169 -8.33 -27.48 -5.79
N PRO A 170 -9.44 -27.00 -6.34
CA PRO A 170 -10.74 -27.61 -6.08
C PRO A 170 -10.72 -29.04 -6.62
N LYS A 171 -11.24 -29.99 -5.83
CA LYS A 171 -11.55 -31.33 -6.35
C LYS A 171 -12.56 -31.17 -7.47
N ALA A 172 -12.26 -31.72 -8.64
CA ALA A 172 -13.22 -31.88 -9.71
C ALA A 172 -14.40 -32.69 -9.15
N ASN A 173 -15.53 -32.03 -8.88
CA ASN A 173 -16.91 -32.57 -8.78
C ASN A 173 -17.93 -31.65 -8.07
N HIS A 174 -17.62 -30.38 -7.78
CA HIS A 174 -18.63 -29.43 -7.31
C HIS A 174 -18.64 -28.12 -8.10
N PRO A 175 -19.55 -27.97 -9.09
CA PRO A 175 -19.83 -26.67 -9.68
C PRO A 175 -20.92 -26.01 -8.83
N ARG A 176 -20.54 -25.11 -7.91
CA ARG A 176 -21.32 -23.91 -7.54
C ARG A 176 -20.68 -23.15 -6.37
N SER A 177 -20.65 -21.83 -6.54
CA SER A 177 -20.35 -20.77 -5.57
C SER A 177 -18.88 -20.56 -5.19
N LEU A 178 -18.22 -19.63 -5.88
CA LEU A 178 -17.18 -18.76 -5.31
C LEU A 178 -16.84 -17.63 -6.30
N VAL A 179 -17.69 -16.59 -6.35
CA VAL A 179 -17.29 -15.25 -6.80
C VAL A 179 -18.14 -14.22 -6.03
N ARG A 180 -17.55 -13.60 -4.99
CA ARG A 180 -17.82 -12.19 -4.65
C ARG A 180 -16.81 -11.70 -3.61
N PHE A 181 -15.62 -11.33 -4.07
CA PHE A 181 -14.87 -10.20 -3.52
C PHE A 181 -14.12 -9.59 -4.71
N GLY A 182 -14.72 -8.55 -5.29
CA GLY A 182 -14.15 -7.76 -6.35
C GLY A 182 -13.77 -6.39 -5.80
N PHE A 183 -12.46 -6.12 -5.78
CA PHE A 183 -11.90 -4.79 -6.00
C PHE A 183 -10.59 -5.00 -6.76
N PHE A 184 -10.71 -5.10 -8.08
CA PHE A 184 -9.72 -4.71 -9.08
C PHE A 184 -10.46 -4.79 -10.42
N GLN A 185 -10.45 -3.71 -11.20
CA GLN A 185 -10.96 -3.77 -12.57
C GLN A 185 -10.12 -4.77 -13.38
N PRO A 186 -10.72 -5.52 -14.31
CA PRO A 186 -9.96 -6.44 -15.16
C PRO A 186 -9.07 -5.65 -16.12
N ILE A 187 -7.78 -5.89 -16.05
CA ILE A 187 -6.84 -5.63 -17.15
C ILE A 187 -7.38 -6.41 -18.36
N ARG A 188 -7.79 -5.71 -19.42
CA ARG A 188 -8.09 -6.35 -20.70
C ARG A 188 -6.81 -7.04 -21.17
N ALA A 189 -6.88 -8.36 -21.29
CA ALA A 189 -5.86 -9.14 -21.94
C ALA A 189 -5.76 -8.71 -23.42
N LEU A 190 -4.59 -8.21 -23.81
CA LEU A 190 -4.18 -8.16 -25.21
C LEU A 190 -4.05 -9.61 -25.70
N ALA A 191 -5.04 -10.10 -26.43
CA ALA A 191 -4.89 -11.30 -27.22
C ALA A 191 -4.20 -10.93 -28.54
N ALA A 192 -2.90 -11.18 -28.62
CA ALA A 192 -2.21 -11.38 -29.88
C ALA A 192 -2.37 -12.85 -30.28
N LYS A 193 -2.98 -13.07 -31.45
CA LYS A 193 -2.97 -14.24 -32.36
C LYS A 193 -4.21 -14.12 -33.25
N ASP A 194 -4.22 -14.26 -34.55
CA ASP A 194 -3.20 -14.41 -35.57
C ASP A 194 -3.85 -13.98 -36.90
N ARG A 195 -2.97 -13.72 -37.87
CA ARG A 195 -3.12 -13.41 -39.31
C ARG A 195 -4.28 -14.06 -40.09
N LEU A 196 -4.47 -13.47 -41.29
CA LEU A 196 -5.12 -13.94 -42.55
C LEU A 196 -6.49 -13.24 -42.77
N ARG A 197 -6.86 -12.64 -43.91
CA ARG A 197 -6.40 -12.55 -45.31
C ARG A 197 -7.13 -11.34 -45.95
N ALA A 198 -6.45 -10.50 -46.73
CA ALA A 198 -6.69 -10.30 -48.17
C ALA A 198 -8.15 -9.97 -48.61
N ALA A 199 -8.40 -8.69 -48.89
CA ALA A 199 -9.05 -8.12 -50.09
C ALA A 199 -9.30 -6.61 -49.85
#